data_AF-A0A1H2X9S9-F1
#
_entry.id   AF-A0A1H2X9S9-F1
#
_cell.length_a   1.000
_cell.length_b   1.000
_cell.length_c   1.000
_cell.angle_alpha   90.00
_cell.angle_beta   90.00
_cell.angle_gamma   90.00
#
_symmetry.space_group_name_H-M   'P 1'
#
loop_
_entity.id
_entity.type
_entity.pdbx_description
1 polymer ?
#
loop_
_entity_poly.entity_id
_entity_poly.type
_entity_poly.pdbx_seq_one_letter_code
_entity_poly.pdbx_strand_id
1 'polypeptide(L)'
;MTDSLHFHPHLQSYFLYCKKTVINSQEFTRFFSEVEVLEFKMAIIKKYEVGFSQSFGRRFRLSALYSLESILNQIHYHDRPKNWIDATTCLWKPLLTEFNFPLLKKSFNKRGISIEEVSEILARSGPNYTVDMLAEYMVST
;
A
#
# COMPACT_ATOMS: atom_id res chain seq x y z
N MET A 1 -0.25 -6.06 0.30
CA MET A 1 0.81 -5.74 1.27
C MET A 1 0.34 -4.83 2.39
N THR A 2 -0.22 -3.66 2.10
CA THR A 2 -0.79 -2.71 3.07
C THR A 2 -2.31 -2.61 2.93
N ASP A 3 -2.98 -2.11 3.96
CA ASP A 3 -4.41 -1.80 3.96
C ASP A 3 -4.67 -0.29 3.78
N SER A 4 -5.92 0.04 3.43
CA SER A 4 -6.43 1.40 3.36
C SER A 4 -7.85 1.48 3.92
N LEU A 5 -8.12 2.59 4.61
CA LEU A 5 -9.38 2.93 5.27
C LEU A 5 -10.12 4.08 4.57
N HIS A 6 -9.69 4.53 3.39
CA HIS A 6 -10.19 5.77 2.75
C HIS A 6 -11.69 5.75 2.43
N PHE A 7 -12.25 4.59 2.09
CA PHE A 7 -13.66 4.44 1.71
C PHE A 7 -14.33 3.34 2.54
N HIS A 8 -13.73 2.15 2.49
CA HIS A 8 -14.02 0.99 3.33
C HIS A 8 -12.69 0.26 3.53
N PRO A 9 -12.53 -0.57 4.58
CA PRO A 9 -11.33 -1.37 4.75
C PRO A 9 -11.07 -2.23 3.50
N HIS A 10 -9.94 -1.99 2.84
CA HIS A 10 -9.55 -2.71 1.63
C HIS A 10 -8.04 -2.85 1.53
N LEU A 11 -7.59 -3.82 0.74
CA LEU A 11 -6.18 -4.01 0.42
C LEU A 11 -5.82 -3.22 -0.83
N GLN A 12 -4.63 -2.62 -0.83
CA GLN A 12 -4.11 -1.93 -2.01
C GLN A 12 -3.68 -2.93 -3.09
N SER A 13 -4.11 -2.71 -4.33
CA SER A 13 -4.15 -3.69 -5.42
C SER A 13 -2.80 -4.13 -6.00
N TYR A 14 -1.76 -3.28 -5.96
CA TYR A 14 -0.48 -3.58 -6.64
C TYR A 14 0.29 -4.80 -6.09
N PHE A 15 -0.02 -5.25 -4.87
CA PHE A 15 0.69 -6.37 -4.22
C PHE A 15 -0.27 -7.28 -3.45
N LEU A 16 -1.30 -7.74 -4.14
CA LEU A 16 -2.24 -8.73 -3.62
C LEU A 16 -1.67 -10.13 -3.79
N TYR A 17 -1.63 -10.87 -2.69
CA TYR A 17 -1.33 -12.28 -2.69
C TYR A 17 -2.60 -13.07 -2.37
N CYS A 18 -2.99 -13.97 -3.27
CA CYS A 18 -4.14 -14.85 -3.10
C CYS A 18 -3.67 -16.28 -2.88
N LYS A 19 -4.16 -16.93 -1.82
CA LYS A 19 -3.93 -18.37 -1.63
C LYS A 19 -4.62 -19.16 -2.74
N LYS A 20 -4.13 -20.37 -3.04
CA LYS A 20 -4.70 -21.27 -4.05
C LYS A 20 -6.21 -21.49 -3.87
N THR A 21 -6.68 -21.57 -2.63
CA THR A 21 -8.10 -21.73 -2.31
C THR A 21 -8.97 -20.53 -2.71
N VAL A 22 -8.40 -19.32 -2.70
CA VAL A 22 -9.06 -18.09 -3.18
C VAL A 22 -9.09 -18.10 -4.71
N ILE A 23 -7.97 -18.40 -5.37
CA ILE A 23 -7.86 -18.41 -6.84
C ILE A 23 -8.85 -19.41 -7.46
N ASN A 24 -9.03 -20.57 -6.82
CA ASN A 24 -9.95 -21.61 -7.29
C ASN A 24 -11.41 -21.37 -6.87
N SER A 25 -11.74 -20.23 -6.26
CA SER A 25 -13.08 -19.95 -5.76
C SER A 25 -13.98 -19.34 -6.83
N GLN A 26 -15.30 -19.52 -6.67
CA GLN A 26 -16.28 -18.91 -7.58
C GLN A 26 -16.25 -17.38 -7.49
N GLU A 27 -15.98 -16.82 -6.31
CA GLU A 27 -15.83 -15.37 -6.10
C GLU A 27 -14.69 -14.81 -6.95
N PHE A 28 -13.56 -15.52 -7.04
CA PHE A 28 -12.42 -15.09 -7.85
C PHE A 28 -12.74 -15.12 -9.34
N THR A 29 -13.25 -16.24 -9.83
CA THR A 29 -13.65 -16.37 -11.24
C THR A 29 -14.70 -15.33 -11.62
N ARG A 30 -15.72 -15.15 -10.79
CA ARG A 30 -16.79 -14.18 -11.02
C ARG A 30 -16.25 -12.75 -11.05
N PHE A 31 -15.44 -12.38 -10.07
CA PHE A 31 -14.87 -11.04 -9.99
C PHE A 31 -14.10 -10.68 -11.25
N PHE A 32 -13.21 -11.58 -11.71
CA PHE A 32 -12.40 -11.32 -12.91
C PHE A 32 -13.18 -11.43 -14.22
N SER A 33 -14.26 -12.20 -14.30
CA SER A 33 -15.14 -12.23 -15.48
C SER A 33 -15.94 -10.94 -15.69
N GLU A 34 -16.10 -10.12 -14.65
CA GLU A 34 -16.86 -8.88 -14.66
C GLU A 34 -15.97 -7.62 -14.72
N VAL A 35 -14.65 -7.81 -14.95
CA VAL A 35 -13.69 -6.71 -15.10
C VAL A 35 -13.88 -6.01 -16.44
N GLU A 36 -14.08 -4.71 -16.38
CA GLU A 36 -14.20 -3.80 -17.52
C GLU A 36 -13.18 -2.66 -17.43
N VAL A 37 -12.91 -2.01 -18.56
CA VAL A 37 -12.06 -0.82 -18.58
C VAL A 37 -12.87 0.36 -18.03
N LEU A 38 -12.31 1.03 -17.03
CA LEU A 38 -12.90 2.21 -16.42
C LEU A 38 -11.99 3.41 -16.66
N GLU A 39 -12.56 4.53 -17.10
CA GLU A 39 -11.80 5.75 -17.39
C GLU A 39 -11.54 6.60 -16.13
N PHE A 40 -12.34 6.40 -15.09
CA PHE A 40 -12.29 7.22 -13.89
C PHE A 40 -11.58 6.52 -12.74
N LYS A 41 -10.51 7.14 -12.22
CA LYS A 41 -9.68 6.60 -11.14
C LYS A 41 -10.49 6.18 -9.90
N MET A 42 -11.49 6.96 -9.45
CA MET A 42 -12.27 6.55 -8.28
C MET A 42 -13.22 5.39 -8.57
N ALA A 43 -13.65 5.22 -9.82
CA ALA A 43 -14.41 4.04 -10.21
C ALA A 43 -13.53 2.79 -10.12
N ILE A 44 -12.27 2.87 -10.57
CA ILE A 44 -11.27 1.80 -10.40
C ILE A 44 -11.07 1.46 -8.92
N ILE A 45 -10.82 2.45 -8.05
CA ILE A 45 -10.59 2.17 -6.62
C ILE A 45 -11.82 1.51 -5.99
N LYS A 46 -13.01 2.07 -6.20
CA LYS A 46 -14.24 1.55 -5.60
C LYS A 46 -14.60 0.16 -6.15
N LYS A 47 -14.56 -0.03 -7.46
CA LYS A 47 -14.96 -1.30 -8.09
C LYS A 47 -13.90 -2.39 -7.86
N TYR A 48 -12.62 -2.06 -7.98
CA TYR A 48 -11.56 -3.07 -8.05
C TYR A 48 -10.70 -3.20 -6.80
N GLU A 49 -10.51 -2.16 -5.99
CA GLU A 49 -9.75 -2.31 -4.74
C GLU A 49 -10.69 -2.65 -3.58
N VAL A 50 -11.72 -1.82 -3.40
CA VAL A 50 -12.75 -2.02 -2.38
C VAL A 50 -13.64 -3.21 -2.74
N GLY A 51 -14.18 -3.23 -3.96
CA GLY A 51 -15.06 -4.30 -4.43
C GLY A 51 -14.39 -5.67 -4.37
N PHE A 52 -13.12 -5.78 -4.80
CA PHE A 52 -12.35 -7.02 -4.64
C PHE A 52 -12.36 -7.44 -3.17
N SER A 53 -11.94 -6.56 -2.27
CA SER A 53 -11.83 -6.88 -0.85
C SER A 53 -13.16 -7.34 -0.24
N GLN A 54 -14.27 -6.73 -0.64
CA GLN A 54 -15.62 -7.06 -0.17
C GLN A 54 -16.14 -8.38 -0.74
N SER A 55 -15.86 -8.68 -2.01
CA SER A 55 -16.35 -9.90 -2.68
C SER A 55 -15.91 -11.19 -2.00
N PHE A 56 -14.76 -11.18 -1.30
CA PHE A 56 -14.24 -12.36 -0.60
C PHE A 56 -14.54 -12.39 0.91
N GLY A 57 -14.93 -11.25 1.51
CA GLY A 57 -14.97 -11.09 2.98
C GLY A 57 -15.94 -12.00 3.73
N ARG A 58 -16.90 -12.64 3.04
CA ARG A 58 -17.82 -13.61 3.65
C ARG A 58 -17.22 -14.99 3.87
N ARG A 59 -16.24 -15.40 3.05
CA ARG A 59 -15.67 -16.76 3.04
C ARG A 59 -14.18 -16.80 3.26
N PHE A 60 -13.48 -15.72 2.96
CA PHE A 60 -12.04 -15.64 3.08
C PHE A 60 -11.66 -14.48 3.99
N ARG A 61 -10.52 -14.66 4.67
CA ARG A 61 -9.93 -13.62 5.50
C ARG A 61 -9.02 -12.75 4.66
N LEU A 62 -9.19 -11.44 4.80
CA LEU A 62 -8.27 -10.44 4.28
C LEU A 62 -7.33 -9.97 5.39
N SER A 63 -6.08 -9.74 5.03
CA SER A 63 -5.07 -9.22 5.94
C SER A 63 -3.99 -8.48 5.17
N ALA A 64 -3.56 -7.35 5.70
CA ALA A 64 -2.34 -6.68 5.28
C ALA A 64 -1.14 -7.26 6.03
N LEU A 65 -0.01 -7.44 5.32
CA LEU A 65 1.28 -7.80 5.93
C LEU A 65 1.80 -6.64 6.78
N TYR A 66 1.58 -5.42 6.29
CA TYR A 66 1.91 -4.17 6.94
C TYR A 66 0.60 -3.41 7.18
N SER A 67 -0.21 -3.85 8.15
CA SER A 67 -1.47 -3.18 8.48
C SER A 67 -1.20 -1.89 9.26
N LEU A 68 -1.98 -0.86 8.98
CA LEU A 68 -1.90 0.42 9.68
C LEU A 68 -2.01 0.25 11.20
N GLU A 69 -2.95 -0.58 11.66
CA GLU A 69 -3.13 -0.88 13.07
C GLU A 69 -1.89 -1.54 13.70
N SER A 70 -1.34 -2.58 13.05
CA SER A 70 -0.19 -3.31 13.59
C SER A 70 1.04 -2.42 13.70
N ILE A 71 1.25 -1.53 12.72
CA ILE A 71 2.36 -0.58 12.75
C ILE A 71 2.16 0.44 13.87
N LEU A 72 0.96 1.05 13.96
CA LEU A 72 0.66 2.06 14.99
C LEU A 72 0.79 1.52 16.43
N ASN A 73 0.55 0.22 16.64
CA ASN A 73 0.74 -0.42 17.94
C ASN A 73 2.21 -0.68 18.31
N GLN A 74 3.12 -0.65 17.33
CA GLN A 74 4.55 -0.91 17.53
C GLN A 74 5.40 0.36 17.57
N ILE A 75 4.88 1.49 17.08
CA ILE A 75 5.62 2.75 17.01
C ILE A 75 5.05 3.81 17.93
N HIS A 76 5.95 4.58 18.56
CA HIS A 76 5.59 5.82 19.23
C HIS A 76 5.70 6.97 18.24
N TYR A 77 4.60 7.26 17.54
CA TYR A 77 4.54 8.36 16.58
C TYR A 77 3.96 9.62 17.24
N HIS A 78 4.79 10.66 17.39
CA HIS A 78 4.42 11.92 18.03
C HIS A 78 3.42 12.72 17.20
N ASP A 79 3.61 12.76 15.87
CA ASP A 79 2.75 13.49 14.95
C ASP A 79 1.65 12.61 14.40
N ARG A 80 0.54 12.47 15.13
CA ARG A 80 -0.63 11.71 14.65
C ARG A 80 -1.47 12.57 13.69
N PRO A 81 -1.48 12.32 12.36
CA PRO A 81 -2.40 12.97 11.47
C PRO A 81 -3.83 12.69 11.90
N LYS A 82 -4.72 13.67 11.73
CA LYS A 82 -6.14 13.52 12.05
C LYS A 82 -6.79 12.35 11.30
N ASN A 83 -6.31 12.06 10.09
CA ASN A 83 -6.85 11.01 9.21
C ASN A 83 -5.76 9.99 8.86
N TRP A 84 -5.70 8.88 9.59
CA TRP A 84 -4.86 7.73 9.27
C TRP A 84 -5.55 6.85 8.23
N ILE A 85 -5.34 7.18 6.96
CA ILE A 85 -6.05 6.53 5.85
C ILE A 85 -5.31 5.28 5.35
N ASP A 86 -3.99 5.32 5.20
CA ASP A 86 -3.19 4.16 4.80
C ASP A 86 -1.75 4.30 5.30
N ALA A 87 -1.12 3.16 5.60
CA ALA A 87 0.21 3.12 6.19
C ALA A 87 1.27 3.70 5.24
N THR A 88 1.23 3.39 3.94
CA THR A 88 2.27 3.83 3.00
C THR A 88 2.33 5.34 2.79
N THR A 89 1.20 6.03 2.93
CA THR A 89 1.16 7.49 2.80
C THR A 89 1.46 8.18 4.13
N CYS A 90 0.97 7.62 5.24
CA CYS A 90 1.07 8.30 6.54
C CYS A 90 2.27 7.87 7.40
N LEU A 91 2.84 6.69 7.18
CA LEU A 91 3.89 6.07 8.00
C LEU A 91 5.12 5.65 7.17
N TRP A 92 5.36 6.29 6.03
CA TRP A 92 6.45 5.92 5.12
C TRP A 92 7.83 5.85 5.81
N LYS A 93 8.14 6.75 6.75
CA LYS A 93 9.45 6.78 7.44
C LYS A 93 9.65 5.56 8.34
N PRO A 94 8.78 5.30 9.34
CA PRO A 94 8.85 4.06 10.11
C PRO A 94 8.82 2.81 9.23
N LEU A 95 7.98 2.80 8.20
CA LEU A 95 7.89 1.67 7.27
C LEU A 95 9.26 1.33 6.66
N LEU A 96 10.04 2.33 6.23
CA LEU A 96 11.38 2.12 5.69
C LEU A 96 12.41 1.79 6.77
N THR A 97 12.45 2.55 7.87
CA THR A 97 13.54 2.47 8.86
C THR A 97 13.42 1.31 9.83
N GLU A 98 12.19 0.97 10.24
CA GLU A 98 11.91 0.01 11.32
C GLU A 98 11.32 -1.29 10.79
N PHE A 99 10.52 -1.21 9.72
CA PHE A 99 9.80 -2.37 9.16
C PHE A 99 10.38 -2.89 7.84
N ASN A 100 11.48 -2.30 7.34
CA ASN A 100 12.15 -2.67 6.09
C ASN A 100 11.17 -2.82 4.92
N PHE A 101 10.19 -1.93 4.83
CA PHE A 101 9.16 -1.97 3.81
C PHE A 101 9.78 -1.77 2.42
N PRO A 102 9.52 -2.65 1.44
CA PRO A 102 10.32 -2.70 0.22
C PRO A 102 9.90 -1.68 -0.85
N LEU A 103 9.02 -0.74 -0.53
CA LEU A 103 8.39 0.15 -1.53
C LEU A 103 8.28 1.58 -1.04
N LEU A 104 8.45 2.52 -1.95
CA LEU A 104 8.24 3.95 -1.69
C LEU A 104 7.23 4.54 -2.69
N LYS A 105 6.18 5.19 -2.18
CA LYS A 105 5.19 5.88 -3.03
C LYS A 105 5.71 7.25 -3.46
N LYS A 106 5.66 7.57 -4.77
CA LYS A 106 6.11 8.86 -5.36
C LYS A 106 5.59 10.12 -4.63
N SER A 107 4.42 10.06 -4.00
CA SER A 107 3.84 11.18 -3.27
C SER A 107 4.50 11.51 -1.93
N PHE A 108 5.56 10.83 -1.51
CA PHE A 108 6.24 11.10 -0.24
C PHE A 108 6.79 12.54 -0.18
N ASN A 109 7.34 13.05 -1.29
CA ASN A 109 7.91 14.40 -1.36
C ASN A 109 6.89 15.52 -1.10
N LYS A 110 5.59 15.29 -1.37
CA LYS A 110 4.50 16.25 -1.13
C LYS A 110 4.26 16.53 0.36
N ARG A 111 4.94 15.82 1.26
CA ARG A 111 4.82 16.00 2.72
C ARG A 111 6.07 16.64 3.35
N GLY A 112 6.89 17.32 2.55
CA GLY A 112 8.03 18.10 3.05
C GLY A 112 9.26 17.26 3.37
N ILE A 113 9.37 16.09 2.74
CA ILE A 113 10.44 15.13 2.98
C ILE A 113 11.47 15.25 1.87
N SER A 114 12.72 15.50 2.25
CA SER A 114 13.79 15.68 1.30
C SER A 114 14.34 14.34 0.81
N ILE A 115 14.95 14.34 -0.36
CA ILE A 115 15.52 13.13 -0.97
C ILE A 115 16.76 12.68 -0.23
N GLU A 116 17.51 13.63 0.32
CA GLU A 116 18.69 13.40 1.13
C GLU A 116 18.30 12.58 2.37
N GLU A 117 17.20 12.96 3.05
CA GLU A 117 16.68 12.21 4.18
C GLU A 117 16.30 10.77 3.80
N VAL A 118 15.61 10.58 2.67
CA VAL A 118 15.26 9.24 2.18
C VAL A 118 16.50 8.44 1.80
N SER A 119 17.46 9.05 1.11
CA SER A 119 18.68 8.40 0.66
C SER A 119 19.55 7.95 1.84
N GLU A 120 19.67 8.78 2.88
CA GLU A 120 20.34 8.41 4.13
C GLU A 120 19.66 7.24 4.82
N ILE A 121 18.32 7.25 4.89
CA ILE A 121 17.53 6.16 5.47
C ILE A 121 17.77 4.86 4.70
N LEU A 122 17.75 4.91 3.37
CA LEU A 122 17.97 3.74 2.52
C LEU A 122 19.40 3.23 2.65
N ALA A 123 20.41 4.09 2.66
CA ALA A 123 21.80 3.69 2.88
C ALA A 123 21.99 2.94 4.21
N ARG A 124 21.23 3.29 5.26
CA ARG A 124 21.29 2.65 6.58
C ARG A 124 20.48 1.36 6.69
N SER A 125 19.38 1.24 5.95
CA SER A 125 18.44 0.10 6.05
C SER A 125 18.81 -1.08 5.14
N GLY A 126 19.80 -0.91 4.25
CA GLY A 126 20.27 -1.97 3.34
C GLY A 126 19.18 -2.57 2.44
N PRO A 127 18.32 -1.77 1.80
CA PRO A 127 17.24 -2.26 0.95
C PRO A 127 17.80 -2.93 -0.31
N ASN A 128 17.05 -3.88 -0.86
CA ASN A 128 17.40 -4.57 -2.11
C ASN A 128 17.24 -3.70 -3.38
N TYR A 129 17.19 -2.37 -3.26
CA TYR A 129 17.06 -1.43 -4.39
C TYR A 129 18.03 -0.25 -4.23
N THR A 130 18.62 0.20 -5.35
CA THR A 130 19.65 1.24 -5.39
C THR A 130 19.07 2.65 -5.34
N VAL A 131 19.80 3.57 -4.68
CA VAL A 131 19.48 5.01 -4.63
C VAL A 131 19.40 5.61 -6.05
N ASP A 132 20.14 5.06 -7.01
CA ASP A 132 20.13 5.48 -8.41
C ASP A 132 18.73 5.37 -9.05
N MET A 133 17.92 4.38 -8.66
CA MET A 133 16.53 4.26 -9.12
C MET A 133 15.66 5.43 -8.65
N LEU A 134 15.97 6.05 -7.51
CA LEU A 134 15.25 7.23 -7.04
C LEU A 134 15.61 8.47 -7.85
N ALA A 135 16.89 8.61 -8.24
CA ALA A 135 17.37 9.73 -9.04
C ALA A 135 16.79 9.73 -10.47
N GLU A 136 16.75 8.58 -11.14
CA GLU A 136 16.15 8.45 -12.48
C GLU A 136 14.64 8.74 -12.49
N TYR A 137 13.94 8.39 -11.41
CA TYR A 137 12.49 8.61 -11.26
C TYR A 137 12.06 10.08 -11.12
N MET A 138 13.02 10.98 -10.93
CA MET A 138 12.78 12.41 -10.74
C MET A 138 12.89 13.24 -12.02
N VAL A 139 13.74 12.81 -12.96
CA VAL A 139 13.97 13.52 -14.25
C VAL A 139 12.79 13.35 -15.21
N SER A 140 11.91 12.39 -14.96
CA SER A 140 10.74 12.06 -15.79
C SER A 140 9.45 12.82 -15.41
N THR A 141 9.57 13.99 -14.77
CA THR A 141 8.44 14.89 -14.43
C THR A 141 8.71 16.29 -14.95
#